data_AF-A0A813SYH6-F1
#
_entry.id   AF-A0A813SYH6-F1
#
_cell.length_a   1.000
_cell.length_b   1.000
_cell.length_c   1.000
_cell.angle_alpha   90.00
_cell.angle_beta   90.00
_cell.angle_gamma   90.00
#
_symmetry.space_group_name_H-M   'P 1'
#
loop_
_entity.id
_entity.type
_entity.pdbx_description
1 polymer ?
#
loop_
_entity_poly.entity_id
_entity_poly.type
_entity_poly.pdbx_seq_one_letter_code
_entity_poly.pdbx_strand_id
1 'polypeptide(L)' 'MASGGHGGLKEVFDKYSKFGKSESQLKEKDIRIDSKNLTKMLKDTGVIDSKYSSNLFDNDMARVLGKLTELI' A
#
# COMPACT_ATOMS: atom_id res chain seq x y z
N MET A 1 -14.80 -13.86 18.40
CA MET A 1 -15.63 -12.73 17.93
C MET A 1 -14.73 -11.77 17.17
N ALA A 2 -14.66 -11.84 15.84
CA ALA A 2 -13.96 -10.83 15.03
C ALA A 2 -14.87 -10.43 13.86
N SER A 3 -16.07 -9.99 14.20
CA SER A 3 -16.99 -9.32 13.29
C SER A 3 -16.70 -7.82 13.35
N GLY A 4 -16.08 -7.26 12.30
CA GLY A 4 -15.91 -5.79 12.17
C GLY A 4 -14.80 -5.26 11.25
N GLY A 5 -13.94 -6.11 10.67
CA GLY A 5 -12.67 -5.66 10.07
C GLY A 5 -12.69 -4.93 8.72
N HIS A 6 -13.83 -4.80 8.04
CA HIS A 6 -13.86 -4.23 6.67
C HIS A 6 -13.80 -2.69 6.60
N GLY A 7 -14.34 -1.97 7.60
CA GLY A 7 -14.32 -0.50 7.62
C GLY A 7 -12.93 0.08 7.84
N GLY A 8 -12.19 -0.48 8.81
CA GLY A 8 -10.84 -0.02 9.14
C GLY A 8 -9.82 -0.26 8.02
N LEU A 9 -9.96 -1.35 7.25
CA LEU A 9 -9.09 -1.61 6.10
C LEU A 9 -9.23 -0.53 5.03
N LYS A 10 -10.47 -0.17 4.66
CA LYS A 10 -10.72 0.87 3.67
C LYS A 10 -10.18 2.22 4.12
N GLU A 11 -10.38 2.59 5.38
CA GLU A 11 -9.85 3.85 5.93
C GLU A 11 -8.32 3.91 5.92
N VAL A 12 -7.66 2.79 6.24
CA VAL A 12 -6.19 2.68 6.17
C VAL A 12 -5.72 2.83 4.73
N PHE A 13 -6.32 2.11 3.78
CA PHE A 13 -5.97 2.24 2.36
C PHE A 13 -6.23 3.66 1.83
N ASP A 14 -7.35 4.29 2.19
CA ASP A 14 -7.68 5.66 1.81
C ASP A 14 -6.67 6.68 2.39
N LYS A 15 -6.15 6.44 3.60
CA LYS A 15 -5.11 7.27 4.20
C LYS A 15 -3.80 7.21 3.42
N TYR A 16 -3.35 6.01 3.07
CA TYR A 16 -2.08 5.82 2.36
C TYR A 16 -2.19 6.13 0.86
N SER A 17 -3.36 5.97 0.24
CA SER A 17 -3.57 6.37 -1.16
C SER A 17 -3.52 7.90 -1.34
N LYS A 18 -3.95 8.67 -0.34
CA LYS A 18 -3.92 10.15 -0.36
C LYS A 18 -2.61 10.74 0.15
N PHE A 19 -1.76 9.95 0.79
CA PHE A 19 -0.54 10.41 1.42
C PHE A 19 0.41 11.06 0.40
N GLY A 20 0.78 12.32 0.64
CA GLY A 20 1.70 13.08 -0.23
C GLY A 20 1.10 13.57 -1.55
N LYS A 21 -0.21 13.37 -1.80
CA LYS A 21 -0.91 13.92 -2.97
C LYS A 21 -1.43 15.33 -2.67
N SER A 22 -1.33 16.22 -3.64
CA SER A 22 -1.87 17.59 -3.57
C SER A 22 -3.40 17.60 -3.68
N GLU A 23 -4.04 18.70 -3.25
CA GLU A 23 -5.50 18.84 -3.36
C GLU A 23 -6.02 18.66 -4.79
N SER A 24 -5.26 19.09 -5.80
CA SER A 24 -5.61 18.91 -7.21
C SER A 24 -5.64 17.44 -7.62
N GLN A 25 -4.71 16.63 -7.10
CA GLN A 25 -4.61 15.19 -7.37
C GLN A 25 -5.65 14.39 -6.58
N LEU A 26 -6.11 14.91 -5.43
CA LEU A 26 -7.19 14.29 -4.64
C LEU A 26 -8.58 14.45 -5.28
N LYS A 27 -8.72 15.32 -6.30
CA LYS A 27 -9.96 15.47 -7.09
C LYS A 27 -10.07 14.45 -8.21
N GLU A 28 -9.02 13.65 -8.47
CA GLU A 28 -9.08 12.57 -9.44
C GLU A 28 -10.03 11.46 -8.95
N LYS A 29 -10.82 10.92 -9.88
CA LYS A 29 -11.87 9.94 -9.58
C LYS A 29 -11.31 8.60 -9.08
N ASP A 30 -10.11 8.23 -9.53
CA ASP A 30 -9.44 6.97 -9.20
C ASP A 30 -8.09 7.23 -8.52
N ILE A 31 -8.11 7.47 -7.21
CA ILE A 31 -6.88 7.62 -6.43
C ILE A 31 -6.27 6.23 -6.22
N ARG A 32 -5.21 5.93 -6.98
CA ARG A 32 -4.42 4.71 -6.81
C ARG A 32 -3.40 4.88 -5.69
N ILE A 33 -3.13 3.79 -4.98
CA ILE A 33 -2.02 3.74 -4.03
C ILE A 33 -0.70 3.58 -4.78
N ASP A 34 0.21 4.53 -4.56
CA ASP A 34 1.54 4.46 -5.16
C ASP A 34 2.39 3.42 -4.42
N SER A 35 3.30 2.73 -5.12
CA SER A 35 4.13 1.66 -4.55
C SER A 35 4.90 2.13 -3.30
N LYS A 36 5.41 3.35 -3.30
CA LYS A 36 6.10 3.97 -2.15
C LYS A 36 5.21 4.10 -0.92
N ASN A 37 3.93 4.42 -1.12
CA ASN A 37 2.96 4.55 -0.04
C ASN A 37 2.52 3.19 0.50
N LEU A 38 2.44 2.18 -0.37
CA LEU A 38 2.22 0.78 0.03
C LEU A 38 3.38 0.24 0.87
N THR A 39 4.63 0.48 0.45
CA THR A 39 5.83 0.15 1.23
C THR A 39 5.81 0.84 2.60
N LYS A 40 5.42 2.12 2.65
CA LYS A 40 5.28 2.85 3.90
C LYS A 40 4.22 2.23 4.81
N MET A 41 3.05 1.87 4.28
CA MET A 41 1.98 1.21 5.04
C MET A 41 2.47 -0.08 5.70
N LEU A 42 3.22 -0.90 4.97
CA LEU A 42 3.71 -2.19 5.46
C LEU A 42 4.83 -2.04 6.51
N LYS A 43 5.63 -0.97 6.43
CA LYS A 43 6.59 -0.59 7.49
C LYS A 43 5.90 -0.06 8.73
N ASP A 44 4.97 0.89 8.57
CA ASP A 44 4.24 1.52 9.68
C ASP A 44 3.39 0.50 10.47
N THR A 45 2.92 -0.57 9.81
CA THR A 45 2.16 -1.68 10.43
C THR A 45 3.03 -2.77 11.04
N GLY A 46 4.36 -2.71 10.87
CA GLY A 46 5.30 -3.71 11.39
C GLY A 46 5.32 -5.04 10.62
N VAL A 47 4.64 -5.12 9.47
CA VAL A 47 4.74 -6.28 8.56
C VAL A 47 6.16 -6.41 8.01
N ILE A 48 6.78 -5.27 7.69
CA ILE A 48 8.19 -5.16 7.38
C ILE A 48 8.87 -4.62 8.64
N ASP A 49 9.47 -5.51 9.42
CA ASP A 49 10.26 -5.14 10.59
C ASP A 49 11.75 -4.95 10.21
N SER A 50 12.60 -4.66 11.19
CA SER A 50 14.05 -4.50 11.01
C SER A 50 14.76 -5.79 10.56
N LYS A 51 14.08 -6.95 10.57
CA LYS A 51 14.60 -8.23 10.07
C LYS A 51 14.30 -8.44 8.59
N TYR A 52 13.24 -7.82 8.07
CA TYR A 52 13.03 -7.70 6.64
C TYR A 52 13.91 -6.58 6.09
N SER A 53 15.04 -6.95 5.46
CA SER A 53 15.84 -5.96 4.75
C SER A 53 14.98 -5.31 3.67
N SER A 54 15.08 -3.98 3.53
CA SER A 54 14.35 -3.23 2.50
C SER A 54 14.53 -3.87 1.12
N ASN A 55 15.70 -4.44 0.84
CA ASN A 55 16.03 -5.10 -0.42
C ASN A 55 15.26 -6.39 -0.66
N LEU A 56 15.00 -7.21 0.37
CA LEU A 56 14.18 -8.42 0.23
C LEU A 56 12.73 -8.04 -0.08
N PHE A 57 12.22 -7.06 0.65
CA PHE A 57 10.88 -6.56 0.46
C PHE A 57 10.67 -5.93 -0.92
N ASP A 58 11.59 -5.09 -1.38
CA ASP A 58 11.50 -4.44 -2.68
C ASP A 58 11.52 -5.47 -3.83
N ASN A 59 12.31 -6.54 -3.69
CA ASN A 59 12.32 -7.66 -4.64
C ASN A 59 11.00 -8.45 -4.64
N ASP A 60 10.45 -8.76 -3.47
CA ASP A 60 9.18 -9.48 -3.37
C ASP A 60 8.01 -8.63 -3.90
N MET A 61 8.00 -7.33 -3.62
CA MET A 61 7.05 -6.39 -4.20
C MET A 61 7.16 -6.30 -5.71
N ALA A 62 8.37 -6.19 -6.25
CA ALA A 62 8.59 -6.17 -7.70
C ALA A 62 8.07 -7.46 -8.36
N ARG A 63 8.29 -8.62 -7.72
CA ARG A 63 7.80 -9.92 -8.21
C ARG A 63 6.27 -9.99 -8.19
N VAL A 64 5.62 -9.53 -7.12
CA VAL A 64 4.15 -9.50 -7.01
C VAL A 64 3.55 -8.57 -8.05
N LEU A 65 4.08 -7.34 -8.15
CA LEU A 65 3.62 -6.35 -9.13
C LEU A 65 3.81 -6.85 -10.56
N GLY A 66 4.97 -7.44 -10.87
CA GLY A 66 5.25 -8.03 -12.19
C GLY A 66 4.24 -9.11 -12.58
N LYS A 67 3.95 -10.04 -11.67
CA LYS A 67 2.93 -11.09 -11.90
C LYS A 67 1.53 -10.52 -12.10
N LEU A 68 1.16 -9.49 -11.34
CA LEU A 68 -0.14 -8.83 -11.50
C LEU A 68 -0.25 -8.10 -12.84
N THR A 69 0.84 -7.52 -13.35
CA THR A 69 0.86 -6.87 -14.67
C THR A 69 0.87 -7.85 -15.83
N GLU A 70 1.40 -9.06 -15.67
CA GLU A 70 1.35 -10.11 -16.71
C GLU A 70 -0.01 -10.81 -16.80
N LEU A 71 -0.88 -10.65 -15.78
CA LEU A 71 -2.23 -11.21 -15.72
C LEU A 71 -3.29 -10.33 -16.40
N ILE A 72 -2.95 -9.11 -16.81
CA ILE A 72 -3.84 -8.11 -17.43
C ILE A 72 -3.44 -7.94 -18.89
#